data_AF-A0A932X468-F1
#
_entry.id   AF-A0A932X468-F1
#
_cell.length_a   1.000
_cell.length_b   1.000
_cell.length_c   1.000
_cell.angle_alpha   90.00
_cell.angle_beta   90.00
_cell.angle_gamma   90.00
#
_symmetry.space_group_name_H-M   'P 1'
#
loop_
_entity.id
_entity.type
_entity.pdbx_description
1 polymer ?
#
loop_
_entity_poly.entity_id
_entity_poly.type
_entity_poly.pdbx_seq_one_letter_code
_entity_poly.pdbx_strand_id
1 'polypeptide(L)'
;MRPFSGSEPSRPTVVVDTQVWVSGLLNPSGAAAKVIAAFENGAFTLAISQPIFDEYERVLQVFTPPIEYAAVSRLLLAVLEAAVLVAPTRALPVCRDPGDDKFVECAVVARAQFLVTKNTRHYPREIEDTQVVRISRFLSAIGVSCEGNGIPRDDATAVRFSIPVAASRTPGRVLPHPRAEADGPLRLAREGAGPAAQRH
;
A
#
# COMPACT_ATOMS: atom_id res chain seq x y z
N MET A 1 40.79 -9.02 15.61
CA MET A 1 40.36 -9.08 14.19
C MET A 1 38.82 -9.12 14.20
N ARG A 2 38.14 -8.01 13.90
CA ARG A 2 36.67 -7.98 13.80
C ARG A 2 36.32 -8.22 12.32
N PRO A 3 35.34 -9.08 11.98
CA PRO A 3 34.89 -9.16 10.61
C PRO A 3 34.24 -7.82 10.24
N PHE A 4 34.65 -7.27 9.10
CA PHE A 4 33.94 -6.21 8.42
C PHE A 4 32.57 -6.78 8.03
N SER A 5 31.53 -6.45 8.79
CA SER A 5 30.17 -6.57 8.29
C SER A 5 30.01 -5.45 7.28
N GLY A 6 30.25 -5.77 6.01
CA GLY A 6 29.84 -4.93 4.90
C GLY A 6 28.32 -4.85 4.96
N SER A 7 27.79 -3.77 5.50
CA SER A 7 26.38 -3.43 5.32
C SER A 7 26.17 -3.23 3.83
N GLU A 8 25.46 -4.16 3.18
CA GLU A 8 24.82 -3.88 1.89
C GLU A 8 24.22 -2.48 1.94
N PRO A 9 24.43 -1.62 0.93
CA PRO A 9 23.86 -0.29 0.94
C PRO A 9 22.35 -0.44 1.14
N SER A 10 21.85 0.07 2.26
CA SER A 10 20.45 -0.07 2.62
C SER A 10 19.62 0.58 1.50
N ARG A 11 18.84 -0.24 0.79
CA ARG A 11 17.93 0.24 -0.24
C ARG A 11 17.03 1.33 0.35
N PRO A 12 16.83 2.46 -0.34
CA PRO A 12 16.05 3.55 0.22
C PRO A 12 14.61 3.10 0.45
N THR A 13 14.01 3.52 1.57
CA THR A 13 12.57 3.35 1.81
C THR A 13 11.83 4.51 1.14
N VAL A 14 10.81 4.18 0.36
CA VAL A 14 10.16 5.13 -0.56
C VAL A 14 8.65 4.98 -0.49
N VAL A 15 7.94 6.09 -0.41
CA VAL A 15 6.51 6.17 -0.69
C VAL A 15 6.32 6.69 -2.10
N VAL A 16 5.43 6.08 -2.88
CA VAL A 16 5.16 6.47 -4.26
C VAL A 16 3.71 6.96 -4.37
N ASP A 17 3.52 8.13 -4.94
CA ASP A 17 2.20 8.69 -5.23
C ASP A 17 1.50 7.88 -6.35
N THR A 18 0.20 7.65 -6.24
CA THR A 18 -0.63 6.94 -7.23
C THR A 18 -0.45 7.47 -8.65
N GLN A 19 -0.26 8.78 -8.83
CA GLN A 19 -0.09 9.40 -10.15
C GLN A 19 1.20 8.96 -10.85
N VAL A 20 2.21 8.51 -10.10
CA VAL A 20 3.43 7.91 -10.67
C VAL A 20 3.11 6.55 -11.28
N TRP A 21 2.34 5.71 -10.59
CA TRP A 21 1.89 4.41 -11.10
C TRP A 21 1.04 4.55 -12.36
N VAL A 22 0.02 5.41 -12.31
CA VAL A 22 -0.83 5.75 -13.46
C VAL A 22 0.03 6.15 -14.67
N SER A 23 0.98 7.06 -14.46
CA SER A 23 1.84 7.53 -15.53
C SER A 23 2.77 6.48 -16.10
N GLY A 24 3.27 5.58 -15.25
CA GLY A 24 4.19 4.52 -15.67
C GLY A 24 3.48 3.47 -16.51
N LEU A 25 2.24 3.15 -16.14
CA LEU A 25 1.42 2.18 -16.87
C LEU A 25 0.89 2.75 -18.19
N LEU A 26 0.57 4.05 -18.26
CA LEU A 26 0.11 4.70 -19.50
C LEU A 26 1.23 4.96 -20.51
N ASN A 27 2.45 5.18 -20.05
CA ASN A 27 3.61 5.43 -20.93
C ASN A 27 4.79 4.54 -20.52
N PRO A 28 4.85 3.30 -21.06
CA PRO A 28 5.92 2.34 -20.75
C PRO A 28 7.34 2.80 -21.10
N SER A 29 7.48 3.79 -21.99
CA SER A 29 8.77 4.38 -22.35
C SER A 29 9.14 5.61 -21.51
N GLY A 30 8.24 6.09 -20.66
CA GLY A 30 8.42 7.28 -19.85
C GLY A 30 9.24 7.05 -18.59
N ALA A 31 9.68 8.15 -17.96
CA ALA A 31 10.44 8.08 -16.70
C ALA A 31 9.66 7.39 -15.57
N ALA A 32 8.33 7.53 -15.53
CA ALA A 32 7.49 6.86 -14.53
C ALA A 32 7.52 5.32 -14.64
N ALA A 33 7.64 4.79 -15.87
CA ALA A 33 7.78 3.34 -16.08
C ALA A 33 9.11 2.81 -15.52
N LYS A 34 10.15 3.64 -15.50
CA LYS A 34 11.42 3.31 -14.84
C LYS A 34 11.28 3.18 -13.33
N VAL A 35 10.32 3.86 -12.70
CA VAL A 35 10.01 3.68 -11.27
C VAL A 35 9.39 2.30 -11.03
N ILE A 36 8.48 1.85 -11.91
CA ILE A 36 7.92 0.50 -11.87
C ILE A 36 9.04 -0.55 -12.02
N ALA A 37 9.89 -0.40 -13.04
CA ALA A 37 11.01 -1.32 -13.23
C ALA A 37 11.99 -1.30 -12.05
N ALA A 38 12.29 -0.13 -11.47
CA ALA A 38 13.13 -0.01 -10.29
C ALA A 38 12.52 -0.71 -9.07
N PHE A 39 11.19 -0.61 -8.89
CA PHE A 39 10.47 -1.33 -7.84
C PHE A 39 10.55 -2.85 -8.06
N GLU A 40 10.20 -3.33 -9.26
CA GLU A 40 10.22 -4.75 -9.63
C GLU A 40 11.61 -5.38 -9.49
N ASN A 41 12.68 -4.60 -9.73
CA ASN A 41 14.07 -5.03 -9.54
C ASN A 41 14.57 -4.87 -8.10
N GLY A 42 13.74 -4.40 -7.18
CA GLY A 42 14.11 -4.19 -5.77
C GLY A 42 15.15 -3.10 -5.56
N ALA A 43 15.22 -2.08 -6.43
CA ALA A 43 16.16 -0.96 -6.27
C ALA A 43 15.82 -0.07 -5.07
N PHE A 44 14.60 -0.17 -4.55
CA PHE A 44 14.14 0.51 -3.34
C PHE A 44 13.08 -0.33 -2.62
N THR A 45 12.85 -0.02 -1.35
CA THR A 45 11.77 -0.63 -0.55
C THR A 45 10.54 0.27 -0.62
N LEU A 46 9.46 -0.22 -1.22
CA LEU A 46 8.18 0.49 -1.25
C LEU A 46 7.51 0.39 0.13
N ALA A 47 7.18 1.52 0.74
CA ALA A 47 6.33 1.58 1.92
C ALA A 47 4.91 2.00 1.52
N ILE A 48 3.91 1.29 2.07
CA ILE A 48 2.49 1.60 1.86
C ILE A 48 1.73 1.49 3.18
N SER A 49 0.61 2.17 3.27
CA SER A 49 -0.43 1.93 4.27
C SER A 49 -1.68 1.34 3.60
N GLN A 50 -2.60 0.76 4.37
CA GLN A 50 -3.86 0.26 3.81
C GLN A 50 -4.61 1.33 2.98
N PRO A 51 -4.78 2.59 3.46
CA PRO A 51 -5.44 3.64 2.66
C PRO A 51 -4.72 4.00 1.36
N ILE A 52 -3.40 3.79 1.27
CA ILE A 52 -2.64 3.98 0.02
C ILE A 52 -2.91 2.83 -0.94
N PHE A 53 -2.89 1.59 -0.44
CA PHE A 53 -3.18 0.43 -1.28
C PHE A 53 -4.60 0.48 -1.85
N ASP A 54 -5.60 0.81 -1.04
CA ASP A 54 -6.98 0.99 -1.46
C ASP A 54 -7.10 2.09 -2.56
N GLU A 55 -6.31 3.15 -2.44
CA GLU A 55 -6.24 4.22 -3.44
C GLU A 55 -5.64 3.72 -4.76
N TYR A 56 -4.60 2.90 -4.72
CA TYR A 56 -4.03 2.29 -5.92
C TYR A 56 -5.06 1.43 -6.63
N GLU A 57 -5.73 0.54 -5.91
CA GLU A 57 -6.77 -0.32 -6.49
C GLU A 57 -7.87 0.51 -7.13
N ARG A 58 -8.42 1.46 -6.36
CA ARG A 58 -9.51 2.32 -6.81
C ARG A 58 -9.13 3.13 -8.04
N VAL A 59 -8.00 3.84 -8.01
CA VAL A 59 -7.59 4.74 -9.10
C VAL A 59 -7.21 3.96 -10.35
N LEU A 60 -6.40 2.91 -10.23
CA LEU A 60 -5.88 2.19 -11.39
C LEU A 60 -6.99 1.44 -12.14
N GLN A 61 -8.01 0.94 -11.44
CA GLN A 61 -9.11 0.20 -12.06
C GLN A 61 -10.09 1.09 -12.84
N VAL A 62 -10.29 2.33 -12.42
CA VAL A 62 -11.30 3.24 -13.01
C VAL A 62 -10.68 4.40 -13.81
N PHE A 63 -9.36 4.43 -13.94
CA PHE A 63 -8.66 5.50 -14.65
C PHE A 63 -9.12 5.62 -16.11
N THR A 64 -9.16 6.84 -16.63
CA THR A 64 -9.50 7.12 -18.03
C THR A 64 -8.41 8.01 -18.65
N PRO A 65 -7.80 7.61 -19.79
CA PRO A 65 -8.07 6.40 -20.58
C PRO A 65 -7.78 5.09 -19.82
N PRO A 66 -8.46 3.98 -20.16
CA PRO A 66 -8.29 2.72 -19.44
C PRO A 66 -6.84 2.23 -19.53
N ILE A 67 -6.34 1.77 -18.39
CA ILE A 67 -5.06 1.07 -18.31
C ILE A 67 -5.32 -0.43 -18.53
N GLU A 68 -4.41 -1.10 -19.22
CA GLU A 68 -4.53 -2.53 -19.49
C GLU A 68 -4.63 -3.35 -18.19
N TYR A 69 -5.64 -4.21 -18.10
CA TYR A 69 -6.01 -4.91 -16.86
C TYR A 69 -4.89 -5.81 -16.33
N ALA A 70 -4.17 -6.52 -17.20
CA ALA A 70 -3.07 -7.38 -16.79
C ALA A 70 -1.90 -6.55 -16.25
N ALA A 71 -1.62 -5.38 -16.82
CA ALA A 71 -0.60 -4.46 -16.31
C ALA A 71 -0.95 -3.92 -14.91
N VAL A 72 -2.22 -3.54 -14.68
CA VAL A 72 -2.71 -3.13 -13.34
C VAL A 72 -2.59 -4.29 -12.34
N SER A 73 -3.08 -5.46 -12.71
CA SER A 73 -3.07 -6.66 -11.84
C SER A 73 -1.65 -7.07 -11.46
N ARG A 74 -0.72 -7.04 -12.42
CA ARG A 74 0.70 -7.35 -12.21
C ARG A 74 1.35 -6.38 -11.23
N LEU A 75 1.08 -5.08 -11.36
CA LEU A 75 1.61 -4.08 -10.44
C LEU A 75 1.05 -4.27 -9.03
N LEU A 76 -0.27 -4.40 -8.88
CA LEU A 76 -0.91 -4.55 -7.57
C LEU A 76 -0.44 -5.82 -6.85
N LEU A 77 -0.28 -6.93 -7.58
CA LEU A 77 0.28 -8.16 -7.02
C LEU A 77 1.73 -7.97 -6.56
N ALA A 78 2.57 -7.33 -7.38
CA ALA A 78 3.94 -7.03 -6.99
C ALA A 78 4.01 -6.12 -5.75
N VAL A 79 3.10 -5.16 -5.63
CA VAL A 79 2.97 -4.31 -4.43
C VAL A 79 2.60 -5.14 -3.20
N LEU A 80 1.61 -6.03 -3.31
CA LEU A 80 1.22 -6.92 -2.20
C LEU A 80 2.36 -7.85 -1.74
N GLU A 81 3.17 -8.33 -2.68
CA GLU A 81 4.25 -9.26 -2.40
C GLU A 81 5.50 -8.60 -1.82
N ALA A 82 5.84 -7.38 -2.26
CA ALA A 82 7.14 -6.77 -1.98
C ALA A 82 7.09 -5.47 -1.15
N ALA A 83 5.93 -4.84 -0.98
CA ALA A 83 5.84 -3.62 -0.19
C ALA A 83 5.88 -3.90 1.33
N VAL A 84 6.41 -2.94 2.08
CA VAL A 84 6.33 -2.91 3.54
C VAL A 84 5.03 -2.20 3.93
N LEU A 85 4.12 -2.95 4.55
CA LEU A 85 2.89 -2.39 5.11
C LEU A 85 3.19 -1.69 6.43
N VAL A 86 2.86 -0.41 6.51
CA VAL A 86 2.91 0.40 7.72
C VAL A 86 1.51 0.82 8.14
N ALA A 87 1.30 1.00 9.45
CA ALA A 87 0.05 1.45 10.02
C ALA A 87 0.26 2.83 10.67
N PRO A 88 -0.02 3.93 9.95
CA PRO A 88 0.01 5.25 10.57
C PRO A 88 -1.00 5.34 11.72
N THR A 89 -0.54 5.80 12.88
CA THR A 89 -1.36 5.93 14.09
C THR A 89 -1.75 7.38 14.41
N ARG A 90 -1.21 8.34 13.65
CA ARG A 90 -1.44 9.77 13.82
C ARG A 90 -1.94 10.37 12.50
N ALA A 91 -3.06 11.08 12.56
CA ALA A 91 -3.56 11.86 11.43
C ALA A 91 -2.73 13.14 11.25
N LEU A 92 -2.34 13.45 10.02
CA LEU A 92 -1.54 14.64 9.66
C LEU A 92 -2.25 15.48 8.61
N PRO A 93 -3.16 16.39 8.99
CA PRO A 93 -3.85 17.27 8.05
C PRO A 93 -2.91 18.40 7.58
N VAL A 94 -1.95 18.07 6.73
CA VAL A 94 -0.85 18.96 6.32
C VAL A 94 -0.83 19.22 4.82
N CYS A 95 -1.49 18.37 4.03
CA CYS A 95 -1.64 18.56 2.61
C CYS A 95 -2.80 19.52 2.31
N ARG A 96 -2.77 20.11 1.12
CA ARG A 96 -3.89 20.94 0.63
C ARG A 96 -5.12 20.11 0.33
N ASP A 97 -4.92 18.91 -0.21
CA ASP A 97 -5.95 17.91 -0.40
C ASP A 97 -5.86 16.89 0.75
N PRO A 98 -6.90 16.72 1.58
CA PRO A 98 -6.92 15.70 2.63
C PRO A 98 -6.70 14.28 2.10
N GLY A 99 -7.00 14.03 0.83
CA GLY A 99 -6.70 12.76 0.17
C GLY A 99 -5.20 12.46 0.05
N ASP A 100 -4.34 13.48 0.12
CA ASP A 100 -2.88 13.31 0.01
C ASP A 100 -2.21 13.09 1.38
N ASP A 101 -2.89 13.35 2.49
CA ASP A 101 -2.33 13.22 3.85
C ASP A 101 -1.82 11.80 4.12
N LYS A 102 -2.52 10.77 3.61
CA LYS A 102 -2.16 9.36 3.77
C LYS A 102 -0.73 9.03 3.30
N PHE A 103 -0.23 9.72 2.27
CA PHE A 103 1.14 9.53 1.77
C PHE A 103 2.17 10.14 2.72
N VAL A 104 1.86 11.30 3.32
CA VAL A 104 2.73 11.96 4.31
C VAL A 104 2.77 11.14 5.60
N GLU A 105 1.61 10.70 6.08
CA GLU A 105 1.48 9.82 7.25
C GLU A 105 2.28 8.53 7.09
N CYS A 106 2.15 7.89 5.93
CA CYS A 106 2.93 6.69 5.59
C CYS A 106 4.43 6.99 5.56
N ALA A 107 4.85 8.11 4.96
CA ALA A 107 6.25 8.47 4.85
C ALA A 107 6.90 8.70 6.22
N VAL A 108 6.20 9.40 7.12
CA VAL A 108 6.67 9.66 8.49
C VAL A 108 6.83 8.35 9.26
N VAL A 109 5.80 7.49 9.28
CA VAL A 109 5.83 6.23 10.04
C VAL A 109 6.87 5.26 9.48
N ALA A 110 6.99 5.18 8.15
CA ALA A 110 7.98 4.34 7.48
C ALA A 110 9.41 4.89 7.55
N ARG A 111 9.61 6.12 8.06
CA ARG A 111 10.87 6.87 7.93
C ARG A 111 11.39 6.85 6.50
N ALA A 112 10.48 7.10 5.56
CA ALA A 112 10.78 7.07 4.15
C ALA A 112 11.80 8.17 3.82
N GLN A 113 12.82 7.80 3.05
CA GLN A 113 13.82 8.76 2.57
C GLN A 113 13.24 9.63 1.45
N PHE A 114 12.30 9.06 0.68
CA PHE A 114 11.68 9.73 -0.45
C PHE A 114 10.16 9.54 -0.47
N LEU A 115 9.45 10.62 -0.81
CA LEU A 115 8.08 10.58 -1.33
C LEU A 115 8.14 11.01 -2.80
N VAL A 116 7.85 10.08 -3.71
CA VAL A 116 7.98 10.29 -5.16
C VAL A 116 6.62 10.68 -5.74
N THR A 117 6.56 11.85 -6.37
CA THR A 117 5.32 12.38 -6.98
C THR A 117 5.60 13.03 -8.35
N LYS A 118 4.54 13.24 -9.13
CA LYS A 118 4.58 14.11 -10.31
C LYS A 118 4.56 15.60 -9.94
N ASN A 119 3.88 15.96 -8.85
CA ASN A 119 3.69 17.36 -8.47
C ASN A 119 4.01 17.59 -6.99
N THR A 120 5.22 18.09 -6.73
CA THR A 120 5.68 18.39 -5.36
C THR A 120 4.87 19.49 -4.68
N ARG A 121 3.99 20.22 -5.38
CA ARG A 121 3.13 21.26 -4.78
C ARG A 121 1.93 20.70 -4.00
N HIS A 122 1.63 19.41 -4.13
CA HIS A 122 0.56 18.76 -3.37
C HIS A 122 0.94 18.52 -1.91
N TYR A 123 2.25 18.38 -1.67
CA TYR A 123 2.79 18.03 -0.36
C TYR A 123 3.44 19.25 0.32
N PRO A 124 3.53 19.24 1.66
CA PRO A 124 4.31 20.23 2.38
C PRO A 124 5.79 20.18 1.97
N ARG A 125 6.48 21.31 2.15
CA ARG A 125 7.90 21.44 1.78
C ARG A 125 8.83 20.63 2.67
N GLU A 126 8.43 20.43 3.92
CA GLU A 126 9.20 19.76 4.96
C GLU A 126 8.34 18.65 5.54
N ILE A 127 8.82 17.41 5.46
CA ILE A 127 8.22 16.21 6.05
C ILE A 127 9.35 15.51 6.79
N GLU A 128 9.62 15.89 8.04
CA GLU A 128 10.66 15.28 8.87
C GLU A 128 11.93 14.93 8.06
N ASP A 129 12.33 13.65 8.01
CA ASP A 129 13.50 13.17 7.25
C ASP A 129 13.19 12.77 5.78
N THR A 130 11.95 12.97 5.32
CA THR A 130 11.47 12.59 3.98
C THR A 130 11.65 13.72 2.96
N GLN A 131 12.30 13.40 1.84
CA GLN A 131 12.38 14.29 0.68
C GLN A 131 11.22 14.05 -0.29
N VAL A 132 10.38 15.07 -0.49
CA VAL A 132 9.39 15.07 -1.58
C VAL A 132 10.10 15.39 -2.90
N VAL A 133 10.11 14.44 -3.83
CA VAL A 133 10.88 14.54 -5.07
C VAL A 133 10.07 14.21 -6.30
N ARG A 134 10.45 14.83 -7.42
CA ARG A 134 9.98 14.42 -8.75
C ARG A 134 10.67 13.15 -9.21
N ILE A 135 10.02 12.42 -10.10
CA ILE A 135 10.49 11.16 -10.69
C ILE A 135 11.95 11.23 -11.17
N SER A 136 12.33 12.23 -11.97
CA SER A 136 13.69 12.33 -12.50
C SER A 136 14.75 12.46 -11.40
N ARG A 137 14.49 13.32 -10.40
CA ARG A 137 15.38 13.49 -9.24
C ARG A 137 15.49 12.20 -8.44
N PHE A 138 14.39 11.49 -8.24
CA PHE A 138 14.38 10.21 -7.54
C PHE A 138 15.23 9.17 -8.27
N LEU A 139 14.99 8.97 -9.57
CA LEU A 139 15.73 8.00 -10.39
C LEU A 139 17.23 8.31 -10.38
N SER A 140 17.63 9.58 -10.53
CA SER A 140 19.02 9.98 -10.40
C SER A 140 19.61 9.68 -9.02
N ALA A 141 18.85 9.90 -7.94
CA ALA A 141 19.31 9.64 -6.57
C ALA A 141 19.56 8.14 -6.31
N ILE A 142 18.82 7.24 -6.97
CA ILE A 142 19.00 5.80 -6.86
C ILE A 142 19.90 5.21 -7.97
N GLY A 143 20.59 6.05 -8.75
CA GLY A 143 21.52 5.61 -9.79
C GLY A 143 20.86 5.04 -11.05
N VAL A 144 19.56 5.29 -11.27
CA VAL A 144 18.83 4.86 -12.47
C VAL A 144 18.84 5.98 -13.52
N SER A 145 19.57 5.78 -14.61
CA SER A 145 19.70 6.78 -15.68
C SER A 145 18.43 6.93 -16.51
N CYS A 146 18.09 8.19 -16.85
CA CYS A 146 16.92 8.54 -17.65
C CYS A 146 17.12 8.35 -19.16
N GLU A 147 18.35 8.13 -19.65
CA GLU A 147 18.61 7.89 -21.07
C GLU A 147 18.21 6.47 -21.50
N GLY A 148 17.76 6.36 -22.76
CA GLY A 148 17.27 5.13 -23.35
C GLY A 148 18.39 4.14 -23.58
N ASN A 149 18.43 3.09 -22.79
CA ASN A 149 18.84 1.78 -23.26
C ASN A 149 17.95 0.77 -22.55
N GLY A 150 17.39 -0.17 -23.29
CA GLY A 150 16.64 -1.27 -22.69
C GLY A 150 17.48 -1.90 -21.59
N ILE A 151 16.86 -2.17 -20.43
CA ILE A 151 17.50 -2.99 -19.41
C ILE A 151 17.94 -4.27 -20.13
N PRO A 152 19.25 -4.63 -20.14
CA PRO A 152 19.68 -5.87 -20.75
C PRO A 152 18.92 -7.02 -20.10
N ARG A 153 18.10 -7.70 -20.89
CA ARG A 153 17.60 -9.03 -20.53
C ARG A 153 18.70 -10.03 -20.86
N ASP A 154 19.82 -9.97 -20.16
CA ASP A 154 20.81 -11.05 -20.19
C ASP A 154 20.92 -11.66 -18.79
N ASP A 155 20.37 -12.87 -18.70
CA ASP A 155 21.10 -14.09 -18.36
C ASP A 155 22.17 -13.98 -17.25
N ALA A 156 22.02 -14.84 -16.24
CA ALA A 156 22.99 -15.15 -15.19
C ALA A 156 23.06 -14.23 -13.96
N THR A 157 21.91 -13.82 -13.41
CA THR A 157 21.66 -13.95 -11.96
C THR A 157 20.17 -14.17 -11.76
N ALA A 158 19.68 -15.34 -12.16
CA ALA A 158 18.41 -15.82 -11.67
C ALA A 158 18.56 -16.04 -10.16
N VAL A 159 18.20 -15.04 -9.36
CA VAL A 159 17.77 -15.31 -7.99
C VAL A 159 16.47 -16.08 -8.14
N ARG A 160 16.58 -17.40 -8.24
CA ARG A 160 15.46 -18.33 -8.14
C ARG A 160 14.88 -18.17 -6.74
N PHE A 161 13.93 -17.25 -6.58
CA PHE A 161 12.96 -17.40 -5.52
C PHE A 161 12.06 -18.57 -5.93
N SER A 162 12.41 -19.75 -5.41
CA SER A 162 11.49 -20.88 -5.42
C SER A 162 10.26 -20.47 -4.65
N ILE A 163 9.12 -20.45 -5.32
CA ILE A 163 7.80 -20.30 -4.70
C ILE A 163 7.57 -21.54 -3.83
N PRO A 164 7.52 -21.46 -2.49
CA PRO A 164 6.88 -22.52 -1.74
C PRO A 164 5.37 -22.34 -1.94
N VAL A 165 4.79 -23.13 -2.84
CA VAL A 165 3.34 -23.38 -2.81
C VAL A 165 3.08 -24.02 -1.45
N ALA A 166 2.52 -23.25 -0.52
CA ALA A 166 2.07 -23.76 0.76
C ALA A 166 1.06 -24.87 0.47
N ALA A 167 1.47 -26.11 0.77
CA ALA A 167 0.61 -27.27 0.68
C ALA A 167 -0.67 -27.02 1.46
N SER A 168 -1.79 -27.30 0.81
CA SER A 168 -3.16 -27.23 1.29
C SER A 168 -3.26 -27.74 2.73
N ARG A 169 -3.49 -26.84 3.69
CA ARG A 169 -4.03 -27.21 5.00
C ARG A 169 -5.54 -27.38 4.85
N THR A 170 -5.97 -28.61 5.07
CA THR A 170 -7.35 -29.06 5.23
C THR A 170 -8.18 -28.12 6.11
N PRO A 171 -9.45 -27.82 5.78
CA PRO A 171 -10.31 -27.02 6.64
C PRO A 171 -10.59 -27.79 7.95
N GLY A 172 -10.13 -27.22 9.06
CA GLY A 172 -10.41 -27.69 10.41
C GLY A 172 -11.88 -27.47 10.78
N ARG A 173 -12.59 -28.59 10.91
CA ARG A 173 -13.72 -28.86 11.81
C ARG A 173 -14.35 -27.64 12.53
N VAL A 174 -15.53 -27.25 12.09
CA VAL A 174 -16.45 -26.35 12.80
C VAL A 174 -16.82 -26.96 14.16
N LEU A 175 -16.61 -26.20 15.24
CA LEU A 175 -17.12 -26.52 16.58
C LEU A 175 -18.62 -26.13 16.65
N PRO A 176 -19.50 -26.98 17.21
CA PRO A 176 -20.90 -26.61 17.38
C PRO A 176 -21.09 -25.67 18.57
N HIS A 177 -21.92 -24.65 18.39
CA HIS A 177 -22.42 -23.78 19.46
C HIS A 177 -23.20 -24.57 20.52
N PRO A 178 -23.04 -24.29 21.82
CA PRO A 178 -23.90 -24.86 22.84
C PRO A 178 -25.30 -24.23 22.76
N ARG A 179 -26.32 -25.10 22.65
CA ARG A 179 -27.73 -24.73 22.82
C ARG A 179 -27.95 -24.28 24.27
N ALA A 180 -28.54 -23.12 24.45
CA ALA A 180 -29.05 -22.67 25.73
C ALA A 180 -30.28 -23.51 26.11
N GLU A 181 -30.13 -24.36 27.11
CA GLU A 181 -31.25 -24.86 27.91
C GLU A 181 -31.32 -24.05 29.20
N ALA A 182 -32.48 -23.45 29.46
CA ALA A 182 -32.91 -23.07 30.78
C ALA A 182 -34.41 -23.29 30.87
N ASP A 183 -34.75 -24.41 31.50
CA ASP A 183 -36.05 -24.75 32.07
C ASP A 183 -36.52 -23.69 33.09
N GLY A 184 -37.84 -23.54 33.18
CA GLY A 184 -38.49 -23.27 34.47
C GLY A 184 -39.49 -22.09 34.51
N PRO A 185 -40.79 -22.34 34.78
CA PRO A 185 -41.81 -21.30 34.86
C PRO A 185 -41.93 -20.71 36.26
N LEU A 186 -42.23 -19.41 36.37
CA LEU A 186 -42.71 -18.81 37.61
C LEU A 186 -44.02 -18.04 37.39
N ARG A 187 -45.02 -18.44 38.19
CA ARG A 187 -46.38 -17.93 38.26
C ARG A 187 -46.47 -16.58 38.98
N LEU A 188 -47.40 -15.75 38.49
CA LEU A 188 -48.37 -14.87 39.19
C LEU A 188 -47.91 -13.87 40.28
N ALA A 189 -48.15 -12.58 40.02
CA ALA A 189 -48.98 -11.64 40.82
C ALA A 189 -49.06 -10.29 40.06
N ARG A 190 -50.22 -9.88 39.53
CA ARG A 190 -51.20 -8.92 40.10
C ARG A 190 -50.64 -7.53 40.43
N GLU A 191 -51.04 -6.55 39.61
CA GLU A 191 -51.45 -5.14 39.88
C GLU A 191 -51.61 -4.50 38.48
N GLY A 192 -52.67 -3.81 38.04
CA GLY A 192 -53.76 -3.13 38.72
C GLY A 192 -53.69 -1.61 38.47
N ALA A 193 -53.98 -1.11 37.26
CA ALA A 193 -54.37 0.30 37.04
C ALA A 193 -54.99 0.48 35.63
N GLY A 194 -56.10 1.23 35.57
CA GLY A 194 -57.06 1.31 34.47
C GLY A 194 -56.70 2.23 33.28
N PRO A 195 -57.62 2.39 32.32
CA PRO A 195 -57.36 2.97 31.00
C PRO A 195 -57.75 4.46 30.90
N ALA A 196 -57.01 5.22 30.11
CA ALA A 196 -57.41 6.49 29.48
C ALA A 196 -56.43 6.74 28.31
N ALA A 197 -56.79 7.17 27.11
CA ALA A 197 -57.99 7.76 26.59
C ALA A 197 -58.09 7.47 25.08
N GLN A 198 -59.30 7.58 24.54
CA GLN A 198 -59.62 7.53 23.13
C GLN A 198 -60.06 8.93 22.67
N ARG A 199 -59.68 9.31 21.44
CA ARG A 199 -60.30 10.29 20.52
C ARG A 199 -60.05 11.77 20.79
N HIS A 200 -59.40 12.44 19.83
CA HIS A 200 -60.09 13.23 18.80
C HIS A 200 -59.24 13.31 17.53
#